data_AF-A0A821L799-F1
#
_entry.id   AF-A0A821L799-F1
#
_cell.length_a   1.000
_cell.length_b   1.000
_cell.length_c   1.000
_cell.angle_alpha   90.00
_cell.angle_beta   90.00
_cell.angle_gamma   90.00
#
_symmetry.space_group_name_H-M   'P 1'
#
loop_
_entity.id
_entity.type
_entity.pdbx_description
1 polymer ?
#
loop_
_entity_poly.entity_id
_entity_poly.type
_entity_poly.pdbx_seq_one_letter_code
_entity_poly.pdbx_strand_id
1 'polypeptide(L)'
;KHDMEKCDAAIKDYEKEMKICTNNNLLNYYIASASKLREQSTMFLEIYKKQETDSKLTEEIQKISLKVDYLLQQNKDRLKNELDCWDTSSTRTKEEQDDFKSKLITYYNCGSPKMRTIKCMILNKYFDRNFVRASHIWKAATKGVGLTAFKLNESDINNERNGLLLYESIEKAFDYKK
;
A
#
# COMPACT_ATOMS: atom_id res chain seq x y z
N LYS A 1 -21.37 22.33 28.82
CA LYS A 1 -22.35 23.36 28.42
C LYS A 1 -23.36 23.64 29.54
N HIS A 2 -24.08 22.63 30.04
CA HIS A 2 -25.03 22.79 31.15
C HIS A 2 -24.44 23.39 32.44
N ASP A 3 -23.23 22.99 32.84
CA ASP A 3 -22.60 23.53 34.06
C ASP A 3 -22.11 24.97 33.92
N MET A 4 -21.65 25.35 32.72
CA MET A 4 -21.31 26.74 32.37
C MET A 4 -22.56 27.64 32.41
N GLU A 5 -23.68 27.17 31.86
CA GLU A 5 -24.97 27.90 31.90
C GLU A 5 -25.46 28.11 33.34
N LYS A 6 -25.22 27.16 34.25
CA LYS A 6 -25.50 27.31 35.68
C LYS A 6 -24.60 28.37 36.34
N CYS A 7 -23.30 28.38 36.05
CA CYS A 7 -22.39 29.40 36.55
C CYS A 7 -22.83 30.80 36.08
N ASP A 8 -23.17 30.94 34.80
CA ASP A 8 -23.59 32.22 34.21
C ASP A 8 -24.92 32.72 34.79
N ALA A 9 -25.87 31.82 35.08
CA ALA A 9 -27.11 32.17 35.77
C ALA A 9 -26.84 32.66 37.19
N ALA A 10 -26.02 31.93 37.96
CA ALA A 10 -25.67 32.31 39.33
C ALA A 10 -24.89 33.64 39.39
N ILE A 11 -24.01 33.91 38.41
CA ILE A 11 -23.31 35.21 38.29
C ILE A 11 -24.33 36.34 38.12
N LYS A 12 -25.34 36.18 37.26
CA LYS A 12 -26.40 37.20 37.07
C LYS A 12 -27.20 37.45 38.33
N ASP A 13 -27.48 36.40 39.10
CA ASP A 13 -28.16 36.52 40.39
C ASP A 13 -27.30 37.31 41.39
N TYR A 14 -26.01 36.99 41.51
CA TYR A 14 -25.09 37.77 42.35
C TYR A 14 -25.00 39.23 41.90
N GLU A 15 -24.89 39.50 40.60
CA GLU A 15 -24.84 40.86 40.05
C GLU A 15 -26.13 41.65 40.32
N LYS A 16 -27.28 40.98 40.40
CA LYS A 16 -28.56 41.59 40.78
C LYS A 16 -28.57 41.95 42.26
N GLU A 17 -28.14 41.04 43.13
CA GLU A 17 -28.04 41.28 44.57
C GLU A 17 -27.04 42.41 44.90
N MET A 18 -25.94 42.50 44.16
CA MET A 18 -24.94 43.57 44.32
C MET A 18 -25.53 44.97 44.07
N LYS A 19 -26.47 45.11 43.13
CA LYS A 19 -27.07 46.43 42.77
C LYS A 19 -27.94 47.02 43.88
N ILE A 20 -28.48 46.17 44.77
CA ILE A 20 -29.39 46.58 45.84
C ILE A 20 -28.75 46.46 47.24
N CYS A 21 -27.52 45.94 47.33
CA CYS A 21 -26.85 45.67 48.59
C CYS A 21 -26.24 46.94 49.21
N THR A 22 -26.63 47.25 50.45
CA THR A 22 -26.13 48.39 51.23
C THR A 22 -25.10 48.00 52.30
N ASN A 23 -24.94 46.70 52.57
CA ASN A 23 -23.97 46.18 53.54
C ASN A 23 -22.64 45.84 52.86
N ASN A 24 -21.55 46.49 53.27
CA ASN A 24 -20.22 46.30 52.67
C ASN A 24 -19.69 44.86 52.79
N ASN A 25 -19.93 44.16 53.90
CA ASN A 25 -19.45 42.78 54.06
C ASN A 25 -20.19 41.83 53.11
N LEU A 26 -21.49 42.03 52.95
CA LEU A 26 -22.32 41.23 52.05
C LEU A 26 -22.00 41.55 50.58
N LEU A 27 -21.73 42.82 50.25
CA LEU A 27 -21.28 43.23 48.92
C LEU A 27 -19.95 42.56 48.54
N ASN A 28 -18.97 42.55 49.46
CA ASN A 28 -17.69 41.87 49.24
C ASN A 28 -17.85 40.36 49.04
N TYR A 29 -18.77 39.73 49.77
CA TYR A 29 -19.11 38.32 49.57
C TYR A 29 -19.65 38.05 48.17
N TYR A 30 -20.58 38.89 47.67
CA TYR A 30 -21.12 38.74 46.31
C TYR A 30 -20.06 38.97 45.24
N ILE A 31 -19.18 39.98 45.40
CA ILE A 31 -18.04 40.22 44.49
C ILE A 31 -17.15 38.98 44.40
N ALA A 32 -16.72 38.45 45.55
CA ALA A 32 -15.82 37.30 45.60
C ALA A 32 -16.47 36.03 45.01
N SER A 33 -17.75 35.81 45.32
CA SER A 33 -18.52 34.67 44.81
C SER A 33 -18.70 34.75 43.29
N ALA A 34 -19.07 35.91 42.76
CA ALA A 34 -19.21 36.13 41.32
C ALA A 34 -17.87 36.00 40.59
N SER A 35 -16.78 36.52 41.17
CA SER A 35 -15.43 36.37 40.59
C SER A 35 -15.02 34.91 40.48
N LYS A 36 -15.21 34.13 41.54
CA LYS A 36 -14.90 32.69 41.56
C LYS A 36 -15.73 31.91 40.54
N LEU A 37 -17.02 32.25 40.39
CA LEU A 37 -17.87 31.62 39.37
C LEU A 37 -17.46 31.99 37.94
N ARG A 38 -16.96 33.21 37.70
CA ARG A 38 -16.44 33.61 36.38
C ARG A 38 -15.20 32.82 35.98
N GLU A 39 -14.29 32.58 36.92
CA GLU A 39 -13.13 31.72 36.71
C GLU A 39 -13.56 30.29 36.35
N GLN A 40 -14.53 29.73 37.08
CA GLN A 40 -15.09 28.41 36.78
C GLN A 40 -15.76 28.35 35.40
N SER A 41 -16.58 29.35 35.06
CA SER A 41 -17.26 29.44 33.76
C SER A 41 -16.25 29.48 32.59
N THR A 42 -15.15 30.22 32.75
CA THR A 42 -14.06 30.30 31.76
C THR A 42 -13.37 28.95 31.57
N MET A 43 -13.06 28.26 32.67
CA MET A 43 -12.46 26.92 32.61
C MET A 43 -13.38 25.92 31.89
N PHE A 44 -14.69 25.94 32.15
CA PHE A 44 -15.64 25.08 31.45
C PHE A 44 -15.73 25.39 29.95
N LEU A 45 -15.64 26.66 29.56
CA LEU A 45 -15.63 27.07 28.15
C LEU A 45 -14.39 26.52 27.42
N GLU A 46 -13.21 26.59 28.03
CA GLU A 46 -11.97 26.05 27.46
C GLU A 46 -12.05 24.54 27.27
N ILE A 47 -12.54 23.81 28.28
CA ILE A 47 -12.74 22.36 28.21
C ILE A 47 -13.69 22.01 27.06
N TYR A 48 -14.81 22.73 26.94
CA TYR A 48 -15.79 22.47 25.88
C TYR A 48 -15.20 22.72 24.49
N LYS A 49 -14.48 23.83 24.29
CA LYS A 49 -13.81 24.12 23.01
C LYS A 49 -12.80 23.03 22.66
N LYS A 50 -12.03 22.56 23.64
CA LYS A 50 -11.07 21.48 23.44
C LYS A 50 -11.74 20.16 23.05
N GLN A 51 -12.84 19.80 23.71
CA GLN A 51 -13.62 18.62 23.37
C GLN A 51 -14.18 18.70 21.94
N GLU A 52 -14.64 19.88 21.52
CA GLU A 52 -15.13 20.09 20.16
C GLU A 52 -14.00 19.92 19.11
N THR A 53 -12.81 20.46 19.39
CA THR A 53 -11.65 20.27 18.51
C THR A 53 -11.18 18.82 18.47
N ASP A 54 -11.14 18.13 19.62
CA ASP A 54 -10.72 16.73 19.72
C ASP A 54 -11.70 15.82 18.97
N SER A 55 -13.01 16.11 19.02
CA SER A 55 -14.03 15.39 18.25
C SER A 55 -13.81 15.54 16.74
N LYS A 56 -13.59 16.76 16.26
CA LYS A 56 -13.32 17.03 14.83
C LYS A 56 -12.05 16.33 14.36
N LEU A 57 -10.99 16.38 15.17
CA LEU A 57 -9.73 15.71 14.87
C LEU A 57 -9.90 14.19 14.79
N THR A 58 -10.68 13.61 15.70
CA THR A 58 -10.96 12.16 15.72
C THR A 58 -11.68 11.72 14.44
N GLU A 59 -12.67 12.50 13.98
CA GLU A 59 -13.36 12.23 12.71
C GLU A 59 -12.43 12.30 11.49
N GLU A 60 -11.51 13.27 11.46
CA GLU A 60 -10.53 13.39 10.38
C GLU A 60 -9.54 12.23 10.38
N ILE A 61 -9.03 11.82 11.55
CA ILE A 61 -8.15 10.65 11.69
C ILE A 61 -8.86 9.40 11.18
N GLN A 62 -10.15 9.22 11.52
CA GLN A 62 -10.92 8.07 11.07
C GLN A 62 -11.08 8.06 9.53
N LYS A 63 -11.36 9.23 8.92
CA LYS A 63 -11.41 9.37 7.46
C LYS A 63 -10.07 9.05 6.79
N ILE A 64 -8.96 9.52 7.36
CA ILE A 64 -7.61 9.24 6.86
C ILE A 64 -7.31 7.75 6.95
N SER A 65 -7.62 7.11 8.07
CA SER A 65 -7.39 5.67 8.27
C SER A 65 -8.11 4.85 7.19
N LEU A 66 -9.40 5.12 6.95
CA LEU A 66 -10.18 4.45 5.92
C LEU A 66 -9.58 4.64 4.51
N LYS A 67 -9.07 5.84 4.21
CA LYS A 67 -8.42 6.12 2.93
C LYS A 67 -7.10 5.37 2.77
N VAL A 68 -6.31 5.25 3.84
CA VAL A 68 -5.07 4.46 3.86
C VAL A 68 -5.38 2.99 3.58
N ASP A 69 -6.38 2.42 4.24
CA ASP A 69 -6.77 1.03 4.04
C ASP A 69 -7.22 0.76 2.59
N TYR A 70 -8.01 1.68 2.03
CA TYR A 70 -8.43 1.61 0.64
C TYR A 70 -7.24 1.64 -0.33
N LEU A 71 -6.29 2.56 -0.15
CA LEU A 71 -5.10 2.66 -0.99
C LEU A 71 -4.18 1.45 -0.84
N LEU A 72 -4.06 0.89 0.37
CA LEU A 72 -3.33 -0.35 0.60
C LEU A 72 -3.95 -1.52 -0.17
N GLN A 73 -5.28 -1.64 -0.15
CA GLN A 73 -5.97 -2.69 -0.89
C GLN A 73 -5.81 -2.51 -2.41
N GLN A 74 -6.01 -1.29 -2.91
CA GLN A 74 -5.82 -0.99 -4.34
C GLN A 74 -4.39 -1.28 -4.81
N ASN A 75 -3.38 -0.97 -3.99
CA ASN A 75 -1.99 -1.28 -4.31
C ASN A 75 -1.71 -2.78 -4.30
N LYS A 76 -2.31 -3.55 -3.39
CA LYS A 76 -2.20 -5.03 -3.39
C LYS A 76 -2.79 -5.61 -4.67
N ASP A 77 -3.96 -5.15 -5.08
CA ASP A 77 -4.63 -5.64 -6.28
C ASP A 77 -3.84 -5.25 -7.54
N ARG A 78 -3.32 -4.01 -7.60
CA ARG A 78 -2.42 -3.59 -8.67
C ARG A 78 -1.16 -4.45 -8.74
N LEU A 79 -0.49 -4.66 -7.61
CA LEU A 79 0.73 -5.47 -7.54
C LEU A 79 0.45 -6.92 -7.95
N LYS A 80 -0.69 -7.48 -7.54
CA LYS A 80 -1.11 -8.82 -7.96
C LYS A 80 -1.26 -8.89 -9.48
N ASN A 81 -1.91 -7.91 -10.10
CA ASN A 81 -2.11 -7.88 -11.54
C ASN A 81 -0.81 -7.61 -12.32
N GLU A 82 0.05 -6.72 -11.82
CA GLU A 82 1.37 -6.45 -12.42
C GLU A 82 2.31 -7.66 -12.31
N LEU A 83 2.21 -8.42 -11.21
CA LEU A 83 3.04 -9.60 -11.01
C LEU A 83 2.50 -10.86 -11.70
N ASP A 84 1.27 -10.82 -12.21
CA ASP A 84 0.67 -11.92 -12.95
C ASP A 84 1.08 -11.88 -14.43
N CYS A 85 2.31 -12.31 -14.69
CA CYS A 85 2.88 -12.32 -16.04
C CYS A 85 2.29 -13.41 -16.96
N TRP A 86 1.42 -14.29 -16.46
CA TRP A 86 1.02 -15.51 -17.16
C TRP A 86 -0.17 -15.33 -18.13
N ASP A 87 -0.88 -14.21 -18.07
CA ASP A 87 -2.00 -13.89 -18.97
C ASP A 87 -1.60 -13.27 -20.31
N THR A 88 -0.30 -13.00 -20.52
CA THR A 88 0.19 -12.39 -21.77
C THR A 88 0.77 -13.43 -22.73
N SER A 89 0.28 -13.41 -23.97
CA SER A 89 0.80 -14.24 -25.06
C SER A 89 2.08 -13.63 -25.65
N SER A 90 3.03 -14.48 -26.03
CA SER A 90 4.30 -14.05 -26.62
C SER A 90 4.08 -13.41 -28.00
N THR A 91 4.66 -12.24 -28.23
CA THR A 91 4.69 -11.55 -29.53
C THR A 91 6.06 -11.67 -30.23
N ARG A 92 6.94 -12.55 -29.75
CA ARG A 92 8.33 -12.63 -30.22
C ARG A 92 8.45 -13.26 -31.60
N THR A 93 9.37 -12.74 -32.40
CA THR A 93 9.71 -13.33 -33.69
C THR A 93 10.46 -14.65 -33.50
N LYS A 94 10.47 -15.49 -34.54
CA LYS A 94 11.22 -16.75 -34.52
C LYS A 94 12.72 -16.53 -34.33
N GLU A 95 13.26 -15.47 -34.91
CA GLU A 95 14.67 -15.10 -34.79
C GLU A 95 15.06 -14.78 -33.35
N GLU A 96 14.26 -13.94 -32.67
CA GLU A 96 14.46 -13.63 -31.25
C GLU A 96 14.43 -14.88 -30.39
N GLN A 97 13.51 -15.81 -30.68
CA GLN A 97 13.40 -17.08 -29.96
C GLN A 97 14.65 -17.97 -30.16
N ASP A 98 15.16 -18.06 -31.40
CA ASP A 98 16.35 -18.85 -31.73
C ASP A 98 17.64 -18.25 -31.14
N ASP A 99 17.78 -16.91 -31.13
CA ASP A 99 18.91 -16.22 -30.49
C ASP A 99 18.94 -16.50 -28.98
N PHE A 100 17.83 -16.26 -28.29
CA PHE A 100 17.74 -16.53 -26.85
C PHE A 100 18.02 -17.99 -26.50
N LYS A 101 17.47 -18.92 -27.29
CA LYS A 101 17.75 -20.35 -27.12
C LYS A 101 19.23 -20.69 -27.27
N SER A 102 19.90 -20.08 -28.24
CA SER A 102 21.34 -20.27 -28.48
C SER A 102 22.19 -19.73 -27.32
N LYS A 103 21.82 -18.57 -26.77
CA LYS A 103 22.43 -18.01 -25.56
C LYS A 103 22.27 -18.94 -24.36
N LEU A 104 21.06 -19.46 -24.11
CA LEU A 104 20.81 -20.41 -23.01
C LEU A 104 21.64 -21.70 -23.13
N ILE A 105 21.73 -22.27 -24.34
CA ILE A 105 22.52 -23.49 -24.58
C ILE A 105 23.97 -23.26 -24.16
N THR A 106 24.54 -22.13 -24.56
CA THR A 106 25.93 -21.77 -24.27
C THR A 106 26.12 -21.48 -22.78
N TYR A 107 25.24 -20.66 -22.19
CA TYR A 107 25.32 -20.22 -20.80
C TYR A 107 25.28 -21.38 -19.80
N TYR A 108 24.35 -22.32 -19.99
CA TYR A 108 24.18 -23.48 -19.11
C TYR A 108 24.99 -24.71 -19.54
N ASN A 109 25.87 -24.58 -20.54
CA ASN A 109 26.64 -25.69 -21.11
C ASN A 109 25.75 -26.91 -21.48
N CYS A 110 24.60 -26.65 -22.11
CA CYS A 110 23.59 -27.66 -22.47
C CYS A 110 23.86 -28.31 -23.84
N GLY A 111 25.10 -28.26 -24.33
CA GLY A 111 25.50 -28.64 -25.68
C GLY A 111 26.07 -27.46 -26.44
N SER A 112 25.96 -27.51 -27.77
CA SER A 112 26.36 -26.40 -28.65
C SER A 112 25.18 -25.91 -29.46
N PRO A 113 25.04 -24.59 -29.71
CA PRO A 113 23.95 -24.03 -30.52
C PRO A 113 23.84 -24.63 -31.94
N LYS A 114 24.95 -25.15 -32.46
CA LYS A 114 25.05 -25.76 -33.80
C LYS A 114 24.74 -27.27 -33.82
N MET A 115 24.60 -27.91 -32.65
CA MET A 115 24.34 -29.34 -32.57
C MET A 115 22.87 -29.68 -32.76
N ARG A 116 22.63 -30.85 -33.35
CA ARG A 116 21.29 -31.41 -33.53
C ARG A 116 20.62 -31.74 -32.21
N THR A 117 21.40 -32.09 -31.19
CA THR A 117 20.86 -32.44 -29.87
C THR A 117 21.32 -31.46 -28.79
N ILE A 118 20.41 -31.11 -27.89
CA ILE A 118 20.67 -30.25 -26.74
C ILE A 118 20.04 -30.82 -25.49
N LYS A 119 20.57 -30.43 -24.34
CA LYS A 119 20.16 -30.94 -23.03
C LYS A 119 18.91 -30.22 -22.52
N CYS A 120 17.90 -30.98 -22.10
CA CYS A 120 16.83 -30.48 -21.26
C CYS A 120 17.34 -30.38 -19.81
N MET A 121 17.15 -29.22 -19.18
CA MET A 121 17.67 -28.92 -17.84
C MET A 121 16.99 -29.76 -16.75
N ILE A 122 15.68 -29.98 -16.87
CA ILE A 122 14.89 -30.74 -15.86
C ILE A 122 15.15 -32.24 -15.98
N LEU A 123 15.13 -32.78 -17.19
CA LEU A 123 15.32 -34.22 -17.41
C LEU A 123 16.81 -34.63 -17.40
N ASN A 124 17.73 -33.66 -17.42
CA ASN A 124 19.17 -33.87 -17.48
C ASN A 124 19.60 -34.79 -18.66
N LYS A 125 18.85 -34.77 -19.78
CA LYS A 125 19.03 -35.64 -20.95
C LYS A 125 19.08 -34.84 -22.25
N TYR A 126 19.79 -35.37 -23.25
CA TYR A 126 19.87 -34.77 -24.59
C TYR A 126 18.72 -35.23 -25.47
N PHE A 127 18.09 -34.29 -26.17
CA PHE A 127 17.01 -34.51 -27.12
C PHE A 127 17.31 -33.74 -28.41
N ASP A 128 16.61 -34.06 -29.50
CA ASP A 128 16.69 -33.23 -30.72
C ASP A 128 16.29 -31.78 -30.38
N ARG A 129 17.05 -30.82 -30.91
CA ARG A 129 16.87 -29.38 -30.70
C ARG A 129 15.43 -28.96 -30.95
N ASN A 130 14.73 -29.58 -31.88
CA ASN A 130 13.35 -29.24 -32.22
C ASN A 130 12.32 -29.63 -31.15
N PHE A 131 12.67 -30.52 -30.21
CA PHE A 131 11.80 -30.91 -29.09
C PHE A 131 12.15 -30.23 -27.76
N VAL A 132 13.19 -29.41 -27.73
CA VAL A 132 13.56 -28.61 -26.56
C VAL A 132 13.17 -27.16 -26.81
N ARG A 133 12.45 -26.55 -25.90
CA ARG A 133 11.97 -25.17 -25.94
C ARG A 133 12.80 -24.31 -24.98
N ALA A 134 12.98 -23.05 -25.35
CA ALA A 134 13.58 -22.03 -24.50
C ALA A 134 12.45 -21.23 -23.85
N SER A 135 12.21 -21.49 -22.58
CA SER A 135 11.12 -20.87 -21.82
C SER A 135 11.63 -19.79 -20.93
N HIS A 136 10.90 -18.69 -20.85
CA HIS A 136 11.17 -17.62 -19.90
C HIS A 136 10.50 -17.93 -18.55
N ILE A 137 11.18 -17.67 -17.44
CA ILE A 137 10.60 -17.79 -16.08
C ILE A 137 9.64 -16.62 -15.85
N TRP A 138 10.08 -15.40 -16.17
CA TRP A 138 9.23 -14.21 -16.29
C TRP A 138 8.89 -13.98 -17.76
N LYS A 139 7.60 -14.07 -18.12
CA LYS A 139 7.17 -14.09 -19.53
C LYS A 139 7.72 -12.92 -20.32
N ALA A 140 8.39 -13.22 -21.45
CA ALA A 140 8.95 -12.21 -22.33
C ALA A 140 7.90 -11.23 -22.89
N ALA A 141 6.63 -11.65 -22.96
CA ALA A 141 5.51 -10.82 -23.38
C ALA A 141 5.29 -9.58 -22.49
N THR A 142 5.71 -9.64 -21.23
CA THR A 142 5.64 -8.50 -20.30
C THR A 142 6.61 -7.38 -20.64
N LYS A 143 7.59 -7.62 -21.52
CA LYS A 143 8.68 -6.68 -21.83
C LYS A 143 9.46 -6.22 -20.59
N GLY A 144 9.48 -7.03 -19.53
CA GLY A 144 10.18 -6.72 -18.28
C GLY A 144 9.35 -5.98 -17.24
N VAL A 145 8.10 -5.61 -17.54
CA VAL A 145 7.17 -5.05 -16.55
C VAL A 145 7.04 -6.01 -15.36
N GLY A 146 7.18 -5.47 -14.15
CA GLY A 146 7.14 -6.21 -12.89
C GLY A 146 8.50 -6.72 -12.38
N LEU A 147 9.56 -6.71 -13.20
CA LEU A 147 10.90 -7.15 -12.77
C LEU A 147 11.51 -6.28 -11.66
N THR A 148 11.15 -5.00 -11.61
CA THR A 148 11.61 -4.05 -10.59
C THR A 148 11.18 -4.45 -9.17
N ALA A 149 10.07 -5.20 -9.03
CA ALA A 149 9.65 -5.77 -7.74
C ALA A 149 10.67 -6.77 -7.17
N PHE A 150 11.51 -7.36 -8.03
CA PHE A 150 12.58 -8.29 -7.67
C PHE A 150 13.98 -7.64 -7.70
N LYS A 151 14.05 -6.29 -7.81
CA LYS A 151 15.30 -5.53 -7.97
C LYS A 151 16.08 -5.91 -9.25
N LEU A 152 15.35 -6.29 -10.30
CA LEU A 152 15.88 -6.53 -11.64
C LEU A 152 15.48 -5.40 -12.58
N ASN A 153 16.27 -5.18 -13.64
CA ASN A 153 15.95 -4.19 -14.65
C ASN A 153 14.99 -4.80 -15.68
N GLU A 154 14.15 -3.98 -16.31
CA GLU A 154 13.25 -4.46 -17.38
C GLU A 154 14.03 -5.09 -18.54
N SER A 155 15.25 -4.58 -18.81
CA SER A 155 16.17 -5.13 -19.80
C SER A 155 16.66 -6.55 -19.48
N ASP A 156 16.52 -7.01 -18.24
CA ASP A 156 16.91 -8.37 -17.83
C ASP A 156 15.93 -9.44 -18.32
N ILE A 157 14.84 -9.05 -19.00
CA ILE A 157 13.84 -9.99 -19.53
C ILE A 157 14.45 -11.07 -20.42
N ASN A 158 15.48 -10.73 -21.21
CA ASN A 158 16.19 -11.67 -22.10
C ASN A 158 17.53 -12.16 -21.53
N ASN A 159 17.78 -11.93 -20.25
CA ASN A 159 18.92 -12.50 -19.55
C ASN A 159 18.81 -14.03 -19.52
N GLU A 160 19.91 -14.74 -19.71
CA GLU A 160 19.95 -16.21 -19.70
C GLU A 160 19.49 -16.79 -18.36
N ARG A 161 19.64 -16.03 -17.27
CA ARG A 161 19.13 -16.39 -15.93
C ARG A 161 17.61 -16.42 -15.83
N ASN A 162 16.92 -15.75 -16.75
CA ASN A 162 15.46 -15.78 -16.86
C ASN A 162 14.98 -16.93 -17.77
N GLY A 163 15.86 -17.81 -18.24
CA GLY A 163 15.50 -18.85 -19.19
C GLY A 163 15.79 -20.28 -18.73
N LEU A 164 14.97 -21.21 -19.23
CA LEU A 164 15.11 -22.66 -19.04
C LEU A 164 15.01 -23.39 -20.38
N LEU A 165 15.79 -24.46 -20.53
CA LEU A 165 15.68 -25.40 -21.66
C LEU A 165 14.83 -26.61 -21.25
N LEU A 166 13.60 -26.66 -21.75
CA LEU A 166 12.58 -27.63 -21.35
C LEU A 166 12.18 -28.53 -22.51
N TYR A 167 11.98 -29.82 -22.26
CA TYR A 167 11.36 -30.70 -23.26
C TYR A 167 9.91 -30.24 -23.50
N GLU A 168 9.42 -30.34 -24.74
CA GLU A 168 8.17 -29.71 -25.17
C GLU A 168 6.96 -30.00 -24.26
N SER A 169 6.79 -31.24 -23.78
CA SER A 169 5.67 -31.56 -22.88
C SER A 169 5.78 -30.90 -21.51
N ILE A 170 7.00 -30.73 -21.00
CA ILE A 170 7.28 -30.04 -19.73
C ILE A 170 7.08 -28.54 -19.92
N GLU A 171 7.56 -28.00 -21.03
CA GLU A 171 7.38 -26.60 -21.35
C GLU A 171 5.90 -26.21 -21.44
N LYS A 172 5.09 -26.98 -22.15
CA LYS A 172 3.64 -26.77 -22.22
C LYS A 172 2.99 -26.78 -20.84
N ALA A 173 3.43 -27.67 -19.94
CA ALA A 173 2.92 -27.73 -18.57
C ALA A 173 3.40 -26.55 -17.70
N PHE A 174 4.58 -26.00 -18.01
CA PHE A 174 5.17 -24.87 -17.31
C PHE A 174 4.56 -23.53 -17.76
N ASP A 175 4.35 -23.33 -19.06
CA ASP A 175 3.93 -22.04 -19.64
C ASP A 175 2.41 -21.81 -19.61
N TYR A 176 1.64 -22.87 -19.34
CA TYR A 176 0.19 -22.82 -19.29
C TYR A 176 -0.33 -22.47 -17.89
N LYS A 177 -1.04 -21.34 -17.79
CA LYS A 177 -1.77 -20.95 -16.58
C LYS A 177 -3.05 -21.81 -16.47
N LYS A 178 -3.21 -22.52 -15.35
CA LYS A 178 -4.44 -23.26 -15.04
C LYS A 178 -5.53 -22.33 -14.53
#